data_AF-A0A9P7BYT5-F1
#
_entry.id   AF-A0A9P7BYT5-F1
#
_cell.length_a   1.000
_cell.length_b   1.000
_cell.length_c   1.000
_cell.angle_alpha   90.00
_cell.angle_beta   90.00
_cell.angle_gamma   90.00
#
_symmetry.space_group_name_H-M   'P 1'
#
loop_
_entity.id
_entity.type
_entity.pdbx_description
1 polymer ?
#
loop_
_entity_poly.entity_id
_entity_poly.type
_entity_poly.pdbx_seq_one_letter_code
_entity_poly.pdbx_strand_id
1 'polypeptide(L)'
;MLSRSAVIPRQAPRADLGALLLDYLLSARGQEMVARQSGMRPVSASVVPAAGVRPMGLGVGLLVYLDPLKKRHFLDFWRVAVLPSAAANAKP
;
A
#
# COMPACT_ATOMS: atom_id res chain seq x y z
N MET A 1 -2.19 -3.48 -9.05
CA MET A 1 -3.03 -2.71 -8.11
C MET A 1 -2.20 -2.34 -6.90
N LEU A 2 -2.35 -1.12 -6.38
CA LEU A 2 -1.65 -0.68 -5.17
C LEU A 2 -2.42 -1.11 -3.91
N SER A 3 -1.69 -1.52 -2.87
CA SER A 3 -2.27 -1.68 -1.54
C SER A 3 -2.56 -0.30 -0.95
N ARG A 4 -3.67 -0.16 -0.24
CA ARG A 4 -4.06 1.07 0.44
C ARG A 4 -4.35 0.79 1.90
N SER A 5 -3.89 1.68 2.77
CA SER A 5 -4.07 1.57 4.21
C SER A 5 -4.30 2.98 4.75
N ALA A 6 -5.13 3.08 5.78
CA ALA A 6 -5.39 4.32 6.48
C ALA A 6 -5.12 4.11 7.96
N VAL A 7 -4.57 5.13 8.61
CA VAL A 7 -4.18 5.09 10.03
C VAL A 7 -4.58 6.40 10.68
N ILE A 8 -5.00 6.33 11.95
CA ILE A 8 -5.17 7.52 12.79
C ILE A 8 -3.87 7.73 13.58
N PRO A 9 -3.15 8.84 13.40
CA PRO A 9 -1.96 9.13 14.19
C PRO A 9 -2.30 9.22 15.68
N ARG A 10 -1.42 8.71 16.56
CA ARG A 10 -1.64 8.79 18.02
C ARG A 10 -1.76 10.22 18.52
N GLN A 11 -1.05 11.14 17.88
CA GLN A 11 -1.05 12.58 18.19
C GLN A 11 -2.08 13.39 17.40
N ALA A 12 -3.09 12.75 16.79
CA ALA A 12 -4.10 13.46 16.00
C ALA A 12 -4.92 14.40 16.90
N PRO A 13 -4.99 15.72 16.62
CA PRO A 13 -5.74 16.68 17.44
C PRO A 13 -7.24 16.37 17.52
N ARG A 14 -7.78 15.70 16.49
CA ARG A 14 -9.18 15.30 16.34
C ARG A 14 -9.27 13.84 15.89
N ALA A 15 -8.76 12.93 16.72
CA ALA A 15 -8.78 11.48 16.44
C ALA A 15 -10.22 10.95 16.25
N ASP A 16 -11.19 11.56 16.91
CA ASP A 16 -12.62 11.26 16.81
C ASP A 16 -13.17 11.48 15.38
N LEU A 17 -12.80 12.59 14.74
CA LEU A 17 -13.19 12.87 13.35
C LEU A 17 -12.50 11.91 12.37
N GLY A 18 -11.25 11.54 12.66
CA GLY A 18 -10.54 10.51 11.92
C GLY A 18 -11.24 9.15 11.99
N ALA A 19 -11.72 8.76 13.17
CA ALA A 19 -12.49 7.54 13.37
C ALA A 19 -13.80 7.58 12.59
N LEU A 20 -14.58 8.67 12.70
CA LEU A 20 -15.82 8.85 11.95
C LEU A 20 -15.63 8.77 10.43
N LEU A 21 -14.55 9.34 9.91
CA LEU A 21 -14.22 9.23 8.49
C LEU A 21 -13.91 7.78 8.09
N LEU A 22 -13.13 7.06 8.91
CA LEU A 22 -12.82 5.66 8.64
C LEU A 22 -14.07 4.78 8.71
N ASP A 23 -14.95 5.01 9.68
CA ASP A 23 -16.24 4.32 9.79
C ASP A 23 -17.09 4.56 8.54
N TYR A 24 -17.14 5.81 8.06
CA TYR A 24 -17.83 6.12 6.80
C TYR A 24 -17.21 5.40 5.61
N LEU A 25 -15.87 5.44 5.46
CA LEU A 25 -15.18 4.78 4.35
C LEU A 25 -15.42 3.27 4.36
N LEU A 26 -15.50 2.63 5.52
CA LEU A 26 -15.75 1.20 5.68
C LEU A 26 -17.23 0.81 5.60
N SER A 27 -18.15 1.77 5.76
CA SER A 27 -19.59 1.54 5.61
C SER A 27 -19.96 1.09 4.19
N ALA A 28 -21.11 0.42 4.05
CA ALA A 28 -21.64 0.02 2.74
C ALA A 28 -21.76 1.21 1.77
N ARG A 29 -22.23 2.36 2.26
CA ARG A 29 -22.35 3.60 1.48
C ARG A 29 -20.98 4.11 1.01
N GLY A 30 -19.99 4.13 1.90
CA GLY A 30 -18.63 4.56 1.55
C GLY A 30 -17.98 3.64 0.52
N GLN A 31 -18.14 2.33 0.69
CA GLN A 31 -17.64 1.32 -0.26
C GLN A 31 -18.31 1.41 -1.63
N GLU A 32 -19.62 1.68 -1.68
CA GLU A 32 -20.35 1.91 -2.92
C GLU A 32 -19.87 3.17 -3.64
N MET A 33 -19.67 4.28 -2.91
CA MET A 33 -19.13 5.52 -3.46
C MET A 33 -17.72 5.29 -4.04
N VAL A 34 -16.86 4.58 -3.31
CA VAL A 34 -15.52 4.21 -3.77
C VAL A 34 -15.59 3.39 -5.07
N ALA A 35 -16.45 2.38 -5.13
CA ALA A 35 -16.62 1.56 -6.34
C ALA A 35 -17.05 2.38 -7.55
N ARG A 36 -18.01 3.29 -7.36
CA ARG A 36 -18.64 4.06 -8.44
C ARG A 36 -17.76 5.21 -8.94
N GLN A 37 -17.07 5.92 -8.05
CA GLN A 37 -16.46 7.21 -8.39
C GLN A 37 -14.94 7.17 -8.54
N SER A 38 -14.26 6.16 -7.99
CA SER A 38 -12.79 6.13 -7.97
C SER A 38 -12.16 5.03 -8.81
N GLY A 39 -12.97 4.12 -9.38
CA GLY A 39 -12.48 2.91 -10.04
C GLY A 39 -11.76 1.94 -9.09
N MET A 40 -11.74 2.22 -7.78
CA MET A 40 -11.11 1.37 -6.78
C MET A 40 -12.03 0.23 -6.37
N ARG A 41 -11.44 -0.97 -6.21
CA ARG A 41 -12.17 -2.15 -5.74
C ARG A 41 -12.51 -2.00 -4.25
N PRO A 42 -13.77 -2.17 -3.82
CA PRO A 42 -14.17 -2.15 -2.41
C PRO A 42 -13.37 -3.12 -1.52
N VAL A 43 -13.20 -2.75 -0.26
CA VAL A 43 -12.66 -3.60 0.81
C VAL A 43 -13.85 -4.27 1.51
N SER A 44 -14.54 -5.22 0.86
CA SER A 44 -15.49 -6.06 1.58
C SER A 44 -14.77 -7.28 2.15
N ALA A 45 -15.08 -7.65 3.39
CA ALA A 45 -14.54 -8.87 4.02
C ALA A 45 -14.87 -10.15 3.21
N SER A 46 -15.85 -10.06 2.30
CA SER A 46 -16.31 -11.13 1.42
C SER A 46 -15.63 -11.18 0.05
N VAL A 47 -14.64 -10.31 -0.24
CA VAL A 47 -13.91 -10.42 -1.52
C VAL A 47 -13.04 -11.68 -1.50
N VAL A 48 -13.55 -12.74 -2.11
CA VAL A 48 -12.73 -13.89 -2.51
C VAL A 48 -11.63 -13.35 -3.41
N PRO A 49 -10.33 -13.54 -3.06
CA PRO A 49 -9.25 -13.11 -3.93
C PRO A 49 -9.45 -13.76 -5.30
N ALA A 50 -9.51 -12.94 -6.35
CA ALA A 50 -9.48 -13.49 -7.71
C ALA A 50 -8.24 -14.38 -7.86
N ALA A 51 -8.36 -15.47 -8.62
CA ALA A 51 -7.24 -16.39 -8.83
C ALA A 51 -5.98 -15.61 -9.26
N GLY A 52 -4.86 -15.85 -8.57
CA GLY A 52 -3.60 -15.14 -8.81
C GLY A 52 -3.39 -13.85 -8.00
N VAL A 53 -4.37 -13.38 -7.22
CA VAL A 53 -4.19 -12.25 -6.29
C VAL A 53 -3.58 -12.75 -4.98
N ARG A 54 -2.39 -12.27 -4.61
CA ARG A 54 -1.79 -12.46 -3.29
C ARG A 54 -2.02 -11.21 -2.42
N PRO A 55 -3.01 -11.21 -1.50
CA PRO A 55 -3.20 -10.08 -0.60
C PRO A 55 -2.01 -9.93 0.34
N MET A 56 -1.55 -8.71 0.55
CA MET A 56 -0.56 -8.40 1.59
C MET A 56 -1.29 -8.19 2.91
N GLY A 57 -1.16 -9.13 3.83
CA GLY A 57 -1.69 -8.98 5.18
C GLY A 57 -0.94 -7.88 5.94
N LEU A 58 -1.67 -6.97 6.57
CA LEU A 58 -1.10 -6.01 7.52
C LEU A 58 -0.86 -6.74 8.86
N GLY A 59 0.36 -7.25 9.06
CA GLY A 59 0.72 -8.01 10.26
C GLY A 59 2.18 -7.81 10.67
N VAL A 60 2.63 -8.52 11.70
CA VAL A 60 3.99 -8.41 12.25
C VAL A 60 5.12 -8.57 11.21
N GLY A 61 4.85 -9.30 10.12
CA GLY A 61 5.78 -9.42 8.99
C GLY A 61 6.12 -8.10 8.30
N LEU A 62 5.23 -7.09 8.33
CA LEU A 62 5.52 -5.74 7.84
C LEU A 62 6.54 -5.01 8.73
N LEU A 63 6.60 -5.32 10.02
CA LEU A 63 7.56 -4.72 10.95
C LEU A 63 9.01 -5.14 10.61
N VAL A 64 9.20 -6.34 10.05
CA VAL A 64 10.52 -6.80 9.56
C VAL A 64 11.00 -5.94 8.38
N TYR A 65 10.08 -5.36 7.62
CA TYR A 65 10.38 -4.42 6.52
C TYR A 65 10.50 -2.96 6.98
N LEU A 66 10.31 -2.66 8.27
CA LEU A 66 10.60 -1.34 8.87
C LEU A 66 12.08 -1.16 9.23
N ASP A 67 12.90 -2.21 9.10
CA ASP A 67 14.35 -2.10 9.32
C ASP A 67 14.98 -1.15 8.28
N PRO A 68 15.58 -0.03 8.71
CA PRO A 68 16.13 0.96 7.79
C PRO A 68 17.29 0.43 6.94
N LEU A 69 18.08 -0.52 7.45
CA LEU A 69 19.22 -1.11 6.74
C LEU A 69 18.73 -2.07 5.65
N LYS A 70 17.75 -2.92 5.94
CA LYS A 70 17.13 -3.80 4.94
C LYS A 70 16.47 -2.99 3.83
N LYS A 71 15.74 -1.92 4.19
CA LYS A 71 15.15 -1.01 3.20
C LYS A 71 16.23 -0.37 2.33
N ARG A 72 17.32 0.13 2.91
CA ARG A 72 18.43 0.74 2.16
C ARG A 72 19.08 -0.27 1.21
N HIS A 73 19.44 -1.45 1.72
CA HIS A 73 20.07 -2.50 0.93
C HIS A 73 19.19 -2.94 -0.26
N PHE A 74 17.89 -3.12 -0.02
CA PHE A 74 16.93 -3.45 -1.09
C PHE A 74 16.89 -2.36 -2.17
N LEU A 75 16.82 -1.08 -1.79
CA LEU A 75 16.78 0.04 -2.73
C LEU A 75 18.09 0.22 -3.51
N ASP A 76 19.23 -0.09 -2.88
CA ASP A 76 20.54 -0.09 -3.55
C ASP A 76 20.59 -1.19 -4.61
N PHE A 77 20.23 -2.42 -4.24
CA PHE A 77 20.17 -3.55 -5.16
C PHE A 77 19.22 -3.29 -6.33
N TRP A 78 18.02 -2.77 -6.03
CA TRP A 78 17.01 -2.46 -7.05
C TRP A 78 17.51 -1.43 -8.07
N ARG A 79 18.22 -0.38 -7.63
CA ARG A 79 18.78 0.62 -8.53
C ARG A 79 19.78 0.01 -9.51
N VAL A 80 20.64 -0.89 -9.04
CA VAL A 80 21.60 -1.60 -9.91
C VAL A 80 20.88 -2.50 -10.91
N ALA A 81 19.82 -3.19 -10.49
CA ALA A 81 19.10 -4.13 -11.35
C ALA A 81 18.24 -3.47 -12.44
N VAL A 82 17.67 -2.28 -12.17
CA VAL A 82 16.72 -1.62 -13.07
C VAL A 82 17.36 -0.52 -13.92
N LEU A 83 18.45 0.10 -13.46
CA LEU A 83 19.15 1.09 -14.28
C LEU A 83 19.96 0.38 -15.37
N PRO A 84 19.83 0.77 -16.64
CA PRO A 84 20.69 0.27 -17.69
C PRO A 84 22.15 0.59 -17.31
N SER A 85 23.02 -0.41 -17.39
CA SER A 85 24.46 -0.18 -17.23
C SER A 85 24.93 0.78 -18.32
N ALA A 86 25.16 2.04 -17.95
CA ALA A 86 25.62 3.11 -18.85
C ALA A 86 26.99 2.83 -19.51
N ALA A 87 27.64 1.72 -19.17
CA ALA A 87 28.91 1.29 -19.73
C ALA A 87 28.81 0.61 -21.12
N ALA A 88 27.60 0.31 -21.65
CA ALA A 88 27.46 -0.36 -22.95
C ALA A 88 27.52 0.57 -24.17
N ASN A 89 27.47 1.90 -23.99
CA ASN A 89 27.42 2.88 -25.10
C ASN A 89 28.70 3.71 -25.30
N ALA A 90 29.80 3.37 -24.61
CA ALA A 90 31.11 3.92 -24.92
C ALA A 90 31.94 2.87 -25.67
N LYS A 91 31.69 2.72 -26.97
CA LYS A 91 32.63 2.07 -27.89
C LYS A 91 33.25 3.17 -28.79
N PRO A 92 34.58 3.17 -28.98
CA PRO A 92 35.34 4.24 -29.64
C PRO A 92 34.94 4.49 -31.10
#